data_AF-A0A8H7KA77-F1
#
_entry.id   AF-A0A8H7KA77-F1
#
_cell.length_a   1.000
_cell.length_b   1.000
_cell.length_c   1.000
_cell.angle_alpha   90.00
_cell.angle_beta   90.00
_cell.angle_gamma   90.00
#
_symmetry.space_group_name_H-M   'P 1'
#
loop_
_entity.id
_entity.type
_entity.pdbx_description
1 polymer ?
#
loop_
_entity_poly.entity_id
_entity_poly.type
_entity_poly.pdbx_seq_one_letter_code
_entity_poly.pdbx_strand_id
1 'polypeptide(L)'
;MGQSDPSSTEFPYKPENRKASGMPEPEELLDRYAELVGYDPRRDGGGKDWEVAAIVHFIRGGTISHGIQARAISGQASSDFAHQYFERTRAFLDIAFRRMEKLQGRKGGVAKL
;
A
#
# COMPACT_ATOMS: atom_id res chain seq x y z
N MET A 1 -3.12 -21.70 28.89
CA MET A 1 -3.86 -20.62 28.19
C MET A 1 -2.93 -19.42 28.14
N GLY A 2 -2.32 -19.15 26.99
CA GLY A 2 -1.36 -18.06 26.83
C GLY A 2 -2.09 -16.72 26.88
N GLN A 3 -1.65 -15.82 27.75
CA GLN A 3 -2.16 -14.45 27.79
C GLN A 3 -1.83 -13.78 26.46
N SER A 4 -2.85 -13.37 25.72
CA SER A 4 -2.69 -12.49 24.56
C SER A 4 -2.16 -11.15 25.05
N ASP A 5 -1.01 -10.72 24.55
CA ASP A 5 -0.47 -9.39 24.81
C ASP A 5 -1.45 -8.35 24.25
N PRO A 6 -2.02 -7.44 25.07
CA PRO A 6 -3.02 -6.48 24.62
C PRO A 6 -2.52 -5.59 23.46
N SER A 7 -1.20 -5.39 23.35
CA SER A 7 -0.60 -4.64 22.24
C SER A 7 -0.74 -5.34 20.88
N SER A 8 -0.84 -6.68 20.88
CA SER A 8 -1.02 -7.48 19.66
C SER A 8 -2.42 -7.34 19.08
N THR A 9 -3.42 -7.06 19.90
CA THR A 9 -4.82 -6.86 19.48
C THR A 9 -5.10 -5.43 19.04
N GLU A 10 -4.39 -4.44 19.58
CA GLU A 10 -4.58 -3.02 19.22
C GLU A 10 -4.03 -2.70 17.81
N PHE A 11 -2.91 -3.31 17.43
CA PHE A 11 -2.31 -3.15 16.10
C PHE A 11 -2.03 -4.51 15.45
N PRO A 12 -3.09 -5.27 15.07
CA PRO A 12 -2.96 -6.66 14.64
C PRO A 12 -2.25 -6.81 13.29
N TYR A 13 -2.22 -5.75 12.49
CA TYR A 13 -1.58 -5.72 11.17
C TYR A 13 -0.05 -5.55 11.22
N LYS A 14 0.52 -5.14 12.36
CA LYS A 14 1.97 -5.00 12.50
C LYS A 14 2.64 -6.37 12.34
N PRO A 15 3.75 -6.50 11.58
CA PRO A 15 4.42 -7.78 11.33
C PRO A 15 4.62 -8.63 12.59
N GLU A 16 5.09 -8.01 13.67
CA GLU A 16 5.35 -8.64 14.96
C GLU A 16 4.08 -9.17 15.67
N ASN A 17 2.90 -8.65 15.33
CA ASN A 17 1.64 -8.94 16.00
C ASN A 17 0.74 -9.90 15.21
N ARG A 18 0.99 -10.12 13.91
CA ARG A 18 0.05 -10.83 13.03
C ARG A 18 -0.27 -12.24 13.53
N LYS A 19 0.79 -13.03 13.78
CA LYS A 19 0.66 -14.40 14.28
C LYS A 19 -0.11 -14.48 15.61
N ALA A 20 0.19 -13.58 16.55
CA ALA A 20 -0.44 -13.57 17.87
C ALA A 20 -1.92 -13.12 17.82
N SER A 21 -2.25 -12.23 16.87
CA SER A 21 -3.61 -11.72 16.67
C SER A 21 -4.48 -12.59 15.77
N GLY A 22 -3.92 -13.65 15.16
CA GLY A 22 -4.62 -14.47 14.17
C GLY A 22 -4.80 -13.77 12.82
N MET A 23 -4.12 -12.64 12.58
CA MET A 23 -4.09 -12.00 11.28
C MET A 23 -3.20 -12.83 10.33
N PRO A 24 -3.69 -13.19 9.13
CA PRO A 24 -2.90 -13.94 8.16
C PRO A 24 -1.75 -13.08 7.62
N GLU A 25 -0.71 -13.77 7.13
CA GLU A 25 0.39 -13.11 6.44
C GLU A 25 -0.09 -12.58 5.06
N PRO A 26 0.42 -11.43 4.58
CA PRO A 26 0.05 -10.91 3.26
C PRO A 26 0.23 -11.92 2.13
N GLU A 27 1.27 -12.74 2.21
CA GLU A 27 1.56 -13.80 1.25
C GLU A 27 0.47 -14.88 1.26
N GLU A 28 0.01 -15.29 2.45
CA GLU A 28 -1.09 -16.27 2.59
C GLU A 28 -2.39 -15.74 1.98
N LEU A 29 -2.67 -14.45 2.16
CA LEU A 29 -3.84 -13.80 1.55
C LEU A 29 -3.77 -13.80 0.02
N LEU A 30 -2.61 -13.50 -0.54
CA LEU A 30 -2.40 -13.46 -1.99
C LEU A 30 -2.41 -14.86 -2.60
N ASP A 31 -1.85 -15.85 -1.90
CA ASP A 31 -1.91 -17.26 -2.30
C ASP A 31 -3.37 -17.76 -2.33
N ARG A 32 -4.16 -17.43 -1.29
CA ARG A 32 -5.58 -17.79 -1.23
C ARG A 32 -6.40 -17.09 -2.30
N TYR A 33 -6.11 -15.81 -2.58
CA TYR A 33 -6.73 -15.09 -3.69
C TYR A 33 -6.43 -15.77 -5.03
N ALA A 34 -5.17 -16.13 -5.28
CA ALA A 34 -4.76 -16.77 -6.52
C ALA A 34 -5.41 -18.14 -6.71
N GLU A 35 -5.54 -18.93 -5.63
CA GLU A 35 -6.26 -20.22 -5.66
C GLU A 35 -7.73 -20.06 -6.05
N LEU A 36 -8.41 -19.06 -5.46
CA LEU A 36 -9.85 -18.84 -5.68
C LEU A 36 -10.15 -18.24 -7.06
N VAL A 37 -9.31 -17.32 -7.52
CA VAL A 37 -9.55 -16.55 -8.74
C VAL A 37 -8.88 -17.20 -9.97
N GLY A 38 -7.85 -18.03 -9.76
CA GLY A 38 -7.06 -18.62 -10.83
C GLY A 38 -6.09 -17.63 -11.49
N TYR A 39 -5.76 -16.53 -10.82
CA TYR A 39 -4.85 -15.49 -11.29
C TYR A 39 -3.99 -14.97 -10.14
N ASP A 40 -2.66 -15.01 -10.30
CA ASP A 40 -1.69 -14.47 -9.36
C ASP A 40 -1.01 -13.22 -9.96
N PRO A 41 -1.40 -11.99 -9.55
CA PRO A 41 -0.84 -10.76 -10.10
C PRO A 41 0.68 -10.61 -9.84
N ARG A 42 1.25 -11.36 -8.88
CA ARG A 42 2.68 -11.35 -8.57
C ARG A 42 3.50 -12.17 -9.57
N ARG A 43 2.86 -13.08 -10.30
CA ARG A 43 3.53 -14.05 -11.20
C ARG A 43 3.03 -13.93 -12.63
N ASP A 44 1.72 -13.89 -12.80
CA ASP A 44 1.07 -13.70 -14.09
C ASP A 44 1.41 -12.31 -14.66
N GLY A 45 1.46 -12.20 -16.00
CA GLY A 45 1.94 -10.99 -16.65
C GLY A 45 3.41 -10.64 -16.33
N GLY A 46 4.19 -11.59 -15.80
CA GLY A 46 5.57 -11.38 -15.36
C GLY A 46 5.71 -10.61 -14.05
N GLY A 47 4.67 -10.59 -13.21
CA GLY A 47 4.62 -9.87 -11.94
C GLY A 47 4.54 -8.35 -12.08
N LYS A 48 4.41 -7.85 -13.30
CA LYS A 48 4.23 -6.43 -13.61
C LYS A 48 2.89 -5.92 -13.10
N ASP A 49 1.87 -6.76 -13.13
CA ASP A 49 0.51 -6.38 -12.77
C ASP A 49 0.41 -6.04 -11.28
N TRP A 50 1.08 -6.80 -10.41
CA TRP A 50 1.23 -6.46 -9.00
C TRP A 50 1.89 -5.10 -8.77
N GLU A 51 3.00 -4.82 -9.46
CA GLU A 51 3.70 -3.53 -9.31
C GLU A 51 2.85 -2.36 -9.83
N VAL A 52 2.14 -2.53 -10.95
CA VAL A 52 1.21 -1.52 -11.45
C VAL A 52 0.07 -1.29 -10.47
N ALA A 53 -0.53 -2.36 -9.95
CA ALA A 53 -1.61 -2.25 -8.95
C ALA A 53 -1.14 -1.52 -7.69
N ALA A 54 0.06 -1.83 -7.18
CA ALA A 54 0.66 -1.15 -6.04
C ALA A 54 0.88 0.35 -6.33
N ILE A 55 1.44 0.71 -7.48
CA ILE A 55 1.64 2.10 -7.90
C ILE A 55 0.30 2.85 -7.92
N VAL A 56 -0.71 2.29 -8.59
CA VAL A 56 -2.04 2.91 -8.70
C VAL A 56 -2.67 3.06 -7.31
N HIS A 57 -2.51 2.09 -6.42
CA HIS A 57 -3.01 2.18 -5.05
C HIS A 57 -2.41 3.36 -4.29
N PHE A 58 -1.08 3.57 -4.38
CA PHE A 58 -0.41 4.70 -3.76
C PHE A 58 -0.81 6.04 -4.39
N ILE A 59 -0.93 6.13 -5.71
CA ILE A 59 -1.42 7.34 -6.40
C ILE A 59 -2.83 7.68 -5.89
N ARG A 60 -3.72 6.70 -5.85
CA ARG A 60 -5.09 6.88 -5.34
C ARG A 60 -5.10 7.42 -3.91
N GLY A 61 -4.27 6.84 -3.04
CA GLY A 61 -4.13 7.31 -1.65
C GLY A 61 -3.65 8.76 -1.58
N GLY A 62 -2.61 9.10 -2.36
CA GLY A 62 -2.09 10.46 -2.48
C GLY A 62 -3.15 11.46 -2.96
N THR A 63 -3.89 11.13 -4.02
CA THR A 63 -4.95 11.99 -4.58
C THR A 63 -6.09 12.24 -3.59
N ILE A 64 -6.55 11.21 -2.88
CA ILE A 64 -7.59 11.36 -1.84
C ILE A 64 -7.09 12.26 -0.72
N SER A 65 -5.85 12.02 -0.26
CA SER A 65 -5.20 12.80 0.79
C SER A 65 -5.03 14.27 0.39
N HIS A 66 -4.67 14.52 -0.86
CA HIS A 66 -4.57 15.87 -1.43
C HIS A 66 -5.93 16.60 -1.44
N GLY A 67 -7.02 15.90 -1.79
CA GLY A 67 -8.37 16.48 -1.72
C GLY A 67 -8.78 16.88 -0.30
N ILE A 68 -8.40 16.10 0.71
CA ILE A 68 -8.61 16.44 2.13
C ILE A 68 -7.79 17.68 2.50
N GLN A 69 -6.51 17.71 2.11
CA GLN A 69 -5.62 18.83 2.33
C GLN A 69 -6.18 20.13 1.73
N ALA A 70 -6.68 20.10 0.49
CA ALA A 70 -7.27 21.26 -0.17
C ALA A 70 -8.48 21.82 0.60
N ARG A 71 -9.35 20.94 1.09
CA ARG A 71 -10.50 21.33 1.94
C ARG A 71 -10.08 21.87 3.30
N ALA A 72 -8.98 21.36 3.86
CA ALA A 72 -8.46 21.86 5.13
C ALA A 72 -7.91 23.28 4.99
N ILE A 73 -7.14 23.55 3.93
CA ILE A 73 -6.59 24.87 3.63
C ILE A 73 -7.71 25.89 3.37
N SER A 74 -8.78 25.48 2.67
CA SER A 74 -9.93 26.35 2.40
C SER A 74 -10.90 26.51 3.58
N GLY A 75 -10.61 25.91 4.74
CA GLY A 75 -11.47 25.96 5.94
C GLY A 75 -12.74 25.11 5.86
N GLN A 76 -12.90 24.30 4.81
CA GLN A 76 -14.04 23.39 4.64
C GLN A 76 -13.90 22.10 5.47
N ALA A 77 -12.71 21.81 5.99
CA ALA A 77 -12.44 20.73 6.93
C ALA A 77 -11.52 21.24 8.05
N SER A 78 -12.09 21.59 9.20
CA SER A 78 -11.37 22.25 10.31
C SER A 78 -10.92 21.33 11.43
N SER A 79 -11.01 20.01 11.25
CA SER A 79 -10.54 19.05 12.25
C SER A 79 -9.01 19.06 12.34
N ASP A 80 -8.47 19.03 13.55
CA ASP A 80 -7.03 18.85 13.82
C ASP A 80 -6.47 17.60 13.12
N PHE A 81 -7.29 16.57 12.92
CA PHE A 81 -6.90 15.35 12.21
C PHE A 81 -6.52 15.58 10.74
N ALA A 82 -6.99 16.68 10.12
CA ALA A 82 -6.71 16.99 8.73
C ALA A 82 -5.21 17.20 8.46
N HIS A 83 -4.43 17.67 9.45
CA HIS A 83 -2.98 17.86 9.30
C HIS A 83 -2.26 16.53 8.99
N GLN A 84 -2.78 15.38 9.46
CA GLN A 84 -2.13 14.08 9.27
C GLN A 84 -2.12 13.67 7.81
N TYR A 85 -3.05 14.19 7.01
CA TYR A 85 -3.14 13.94 5.58
C TYR A 85 -2.12 14.76 4.78
N PHE A 86 -1.57 15.86 5.30
CA PHE A 86 -0.56 16.65 4.60
C PHE A 86 0.74 15.84 4.42
N GLU A 87 1.23 15.25 5.51
CA GLU A 87 2.40 14.37 5.50
C GLU A 87 2.18 13.10 4.66
N ARG A 88 0.96 12.54 4.71
CA ARG A 88 0.61 11.32 3.99
C ARG A 88 0.53 11.52 2.47
N THR A 89 0.06 12.68 2.00
CA THR A 89 -0.05 12.97 0.55
C THR A 89 1.29 12.81 -0.14
N ARG A 90 2.33 13.50 0.36
CA ARG A 90 3.66 13.47 -0.23
C ARG A 90 4.27 12.07 -0.14
N ALA A 91 4.19 11.44 1.03
CA ALA A 91 4.73 10.10 1.24
C ALA A 91 4.15 9.07 0.25
N PHE A 92 2.84 9.09 0.01
CA PHE A 92 2.21 8.17 -0.94
C PHE A 92 2.68 8.41 -2.39
N LEU A 93 2.76 9.66 -2.83
CA LEU A 93 3.21 9.99 -4.18
C LEU A 93 4.69 9.67 -4.40
N ASP A 94 5.55 9.91 -3.39
CA ASP A 94 6.96 9.57 -3.44
C ASP A 94 7.17 8.04 -3.53
N ILE A 95 6.38 7.24 -2.80
CA ILE A 95 6.42 5.78 -2.90
C ILE A 95 5.97 5.31 -4.29
N ALA A 96 4.88 5.87 -4.82
CA ALA A 96 4.40 5.55 -6.16
C ALA A 96 5.45 5.86 -7.22
N PHE A 97 6.09 7.03 -7.13
CA PHE A 97 7.11 7.49 -8.06
C PHE A 97 8.33 6.55 -8.05
N ARG A 98 8.89 6.25 -6.87
CA ARG A 98 10.03 5.32 -6.74
C ARG A 98 9.72 3.93 -7.29
N ARG A 99 8.49 3.43 -7.09
CA ARG A 99 8.06 2.14 -7.66
C ARG A 99 7.97 2.20 -9.18
N MET A 100 7.44 3.29 -9.73
CA MET A 100 7.38 3.52 -11.17
C MET A 100 8.76 3.58 -11.80
N GLU A 101 9.71 4.31 -11.21
CA GLU A 101 11.10 4.38 -11.69
C GLU A 101 11.75 3.01 -11.72
N LYS A 102 11.60 2.20 -10.65
CA LYS A 102 12.09 0.82 -10.63
C LYS A 102 11.46 -0.03 -11.73
N LEU A 103 10.16 0.12 -11.96
CA LEU A 103 9.45 -0.62 -13.00
C LEU A 103 9.90 -0.23 -14.42
N GLN A 104 10.18 1.05 -14.65
CA GLN A 104 10.71 1.55 -15.93
C GLN A 104 12.19 1.17 -16.13
N GLY A 105 13.01 1.26 -15.08
CA GLY A 105 14.42 0.84 -15.12
C GLY A 105 14.58 -0.64 -15.45
N ARG A 106 13.66 -1.50 -14.98
CA ARG A 106 13.60 -2.92 -15.37
C ARG A 106 13.26 -3.14 -16.85
N LYS A 107 12.62 -2.17 -17.51
CA LYS A 107 12.34 -2.22 -18.96
C LYS A 107 13.51 -1.73 -19.82
N GLY A 108 14.47 -1.00 -19.25
CA GLY A 108 15.60 -0.39 -19.96
C GLY A 108 16.81 -1.31 -20.23
N GLY A 109 16.71 -2.61 -19.94
CA GLY A 109 17.78 -3.59 -20.18
C GLY A 109 17.95 -4.05 -21.64
N VAL A 110 17.06 -3.62 -22.54
CA VAL A 110 17.16 -3.93 -23.98
C VAL A 110 16.81 -2.66 -24.77
N ALA A 111 17.85 -1.90 -25.15
CA ALA A 111 17.95 -1.07 -26.36
C ALA A 111 19.08 -0.04 -26.17
N LYS A 112 20.33 -0.47 -26.41
CA LYS A 112 21.27 0.41 -27.08
C LYS A 112 21.16 0.08 -28.57
N LEU A 113 20.64 1.02 -29.34
CA LEU A 113 20.95 1.12 -30.77
C LEU A 113 22.38 1.62 -30.92
#